data_AF-A0A1G2CF86-F1
#
_entry.id   AF-A0A1G2CF86-F1
#
_cell.length_a   1.000
_cell.length_b   1.000
_cell.length_c   1.000
_cell.angle_alpha   90.00
_cell.angle_beta   90.00
_cell.angle_gamma   90.00
#
_symmetry.space_group_name_H-M   'P 1'
#
loop_
_entity.id
_entity.type
_entity.pdbx_description
1 polymer ?
#
loop_
_entity_poly.entity_id
_entity_poly.type
_entity_poly.pdbx_seq_one_letter_code
_entity_poly.pdbx_strand_id
1 'polypeptide(L)' 'MRTKNIELELNQVKTSIADFLESYNKSVPVSFPRASIKILKQFQELHPILFKSGDEWSIDRHRKRVMDWIPSHTENS' A
#
# COMPACT_ATOMS: atom_id res chain seq x y z
N MET A 1 23.69 -11.49 11.62
CA MET A 1 23.05 -10.17 11.39
C MET A 1 22.40 -10.24 10.01
N ARG A 2 21.11 -10.03 9.72
CA ARG A 2 19.95 -9.40 10.36
C ARG A 2 18.71 -10.13 9.79
N THR A 3 18.10 -11.06 10.52
CA THR A 3 16.84 -11.69 10.10
C THR A 3 15.99 -12.01 11.34
N LYS A 4 15.77 -11.00 12.16
CA LYS A 4 14.94 -11.11 13.37
C LYS A 4 14.05 -9.89 13.46
N ASN A 5 13.04 -9.80 12.59
CA ASN A 5 11.91 -8.86 12.73
C ASN A 5 10.67 -9.28 11.91
N ILE A 6 10.71 -10.35 11.11
CA ILE A 6 9.60 -10.66 10.19
C ILE A 6 8.43 -11.39 10.89
N GLU A 7 8.71 -12.18 11.92
CA GLU A 7 7.69 -13.06 12.53
C GLU A 7 6.90 -12.44 13.70
N LEU A 8 7.41 -11.38 14.34
CA LEU A 8 6.74 -10.78 15.51
C LEU A 8 5.60 -9.81 15.14
N GLU A 9 5.55 -9.36 13.88
CA GLU A 9 4.54 -8.41 13.39
C GLU A 9 3.25 -9.10 12.87
N LEU A 10 3.20 -10.44 12.84
CA LEU A 10 2.08 -11.22 12.30
C LEU A 10 0.82 -11.26 13.18
N ASN A 11 0.87 -10.76 14.42
CA ASN A 11 -0.22 -10.89 15.40
C ASN A 11 -0.90 -9.59 15.81
N GLN A 12 -0.64 -8.48 15.14
CA GLN A 12 -1.41 -7.24 15.36
C GLN A 12 -2.16 -6.91 14.07
N VAL A 13 -3.48 -6.93 14.13
CA VAL A 13 -4.38 -6.58 13.03
C VAL A 13 -4.23 -5.09 12.73
N LYS A 14 -3.14 -4.73 12.05
CA LYS A 14 -2.89 -3.46 11.37
C LYS A 14 -2.53 -3.85 9.96
N THR A 15 -3.33 -3.47 8.96
CA THR A 15 -3.02 -3.80 7.57
C THR A 15 -1.70 -3.13 7.22
N SER A 16 -0.64 -3.93 7.13
CA SER A 16 0.68 -3.47 6.76
C SER A 16 0.70 -3.10 5.28
N ILE A 17 1.65 -2.26 4.88
CA ILE A 17 1.84 -1.88 3.47
C ILE A 17 2.04 -3.10 2.55
N ALA A 18 2.62 -4.18 3.08
CA ALA A 18 2.80 -5.45 2.38
C ALA A 18 1.48 -6.21 2.15
N ASP A 19 0.64 -6.33 3.19
CA ASP A 19 -0.71 -6.90 3.07
C ASP A 19 -1.60 -6.10 2.13
N PHE A 20 -1.51 -4.76 2.21
CA PHE A 20 -2.20 -3.88 1.28
C PHE A 20 -1.72 -4.10 -0.15
N LEU A 21 -0.41 -4.17 -0.37
CA LEU A 21 0.19 -4.43 -1.67
C LEU A 21 -0.28 -5.75 -2.27
N GLU A 22 -0.26 -6.83 -1.47
CA GLU A 22 -0.68 -8.14 -1.93
C GLU A 22 -2.17 -8.15 -2.29
N SER A 23 -3.02 -7.60 -1.41
CA SER A 23 -4.46 -7.48 -1.63
C SER A 23 -4.78 -6.59 -2.83
N TYR A 24 -4.06 -5.49 -2.99
CA TYR A 24 -4.17 -4.59 -4.14
C TYR A 24 -3.83 -5.33 -5.42
N ASN A 25 -2.65 -5.94 -5.50
CA ASN A 25 -2.18 -6.66 -6.68
C ASN A 25 -3.06 -7.88 -7.04
N LYS A 26 -3.72 -8.50 -6.06
CA LYS A 26 -4.72 -9.56 -6.28
C LYS A 26 -6.08 -9.03 -6.76
N SER A 27 -6.48 -7.83 -6.33
CA SER A 27 -7.78 -7.23 -6.69
C SER A 27 -7.76 -6.40 -7.97
N VAL A 28 -6.60 -5.91 -8.41
CA VAL A 28 -6.51 -5.11 -9.64
C VAL A 28 -6.45 -6.00 -10.89
N PRO A 29 -7.09 -5.58 -11.99
CA PRO A 29 -7.01 -6.29 -13.26
C PRO A 29 -5.58 -6.24 -13.82
N VAL A 30 -5.23 -7.22 -14.65
CA VAL A 30 -3.88 -7.36 -15.24
C VAL A 30 -3.48 -6.15 -16.10
N SER A 31 -4.45 -5.42 -16.67
CA SER A 31 -4.21 -4.18 -17.39
C SER A 31 -3.80 -3.00 -16.50
N PHE A 32 -3.98 -3.10 -15.18
CA PHE A 32 -3.61 -2.03 -14.26
C PHE A 32 -2.17 -2.18 -13.78
N PRO A 33 -1.39 -1.08 -13.70
CA PRO A 33 -0.05 -1.12 -13.14
C PRO A 33 -0.07 -1.66 -11.71
N ARG A 34 0.81 -2.63 -11.44
CA ARG A 34 1.00 -3.18 -10.10
C ARG A 34 1.57 -2.09 -9.21
N ALA A 35 1.00 -1.96 -8.01
CA ALA A 35 1.62 -1.15 -6.99
C ALA A 35 2.95 -1.79 -6.57
N SER A 36 3.85 -0.98 -6.01
CA SER A 36 5.08 -1.44 -5.36
C SER A 36 5.18 -0.77 -4.00
N ILE A 37 5.93 -1.38 -3.05
CA ILE A 37 6.12 -0.79 -1.71
C ILE A 37 6.63 0.66 -1.80
N LYS A 38 7.50 0.97 -2.77
CA LYS A 38 8.02 2.33 -3.00
C LYS A 38 6.91 3.33 -3.35
N ILE A 39 6.02 2.95 -4.27
CA ILE A 39 4.87 3.75 -4.71
C ILE A 39 3.90 3.96 -3.55
N LEU A 40 3.59 2.90 -2.81
CA LEU A 40 2.70 2.97 -1.64
C LEU A 40 3.27 3.84 -0.51
N LYS A 41 4.60 3.78 -0.28
CA LYS A 41 5.26 4.68 0.69
C LYS A 41 5.15 6.14 0.27
N GLN A 42 5.44 6.44 -0.99
CA GLN A 42 5.27 7.79 -1.52
C GLN A 42 3.81 8.27 -1.39
N PHE A 43 2.84 7.39 -1.65
CA PHE A 43 1.43 7.71 -1.43
C PHE A 43 1.12 8.06 0.02
N GLN A 44 1.65 7.28 0.97
CA GLN A 44 1.47 7.52 2.41
C GLN A 44 2.09 8.86 2.83
N GLU A 45 3.29 9.17 2.36
CA GLU A 45 3.98 10.43 2.64
C GLU A 45 3.30 11.65 2.01
N LEU A 46 2.71 11.50 0.83
CA LEU A 46 1.98 12.56 0.12
C LEU A 46 0.56 12.76 0.65
N HIS A 47 -0.05 11.71 1.19
CA HIS A 47 -1.42 11.73 1.68
C HIS A 47 -1.54 11.32 3.16
N PRO A 48 -0.78 11.92 4.09
CA PRO A 48 -0.88 11.61 5.52
C PRO A 48 -2.30 11.90 6.06
N ILE A 49 -3.05 12.78 5.40
CA ILE A 49 -4.45 13.08 5.68
C ILE A 49 -5.40 11.89 5.52
N LEU A 50 -5.02 10.86 4.76
CA LEU A 50 -5.79 9.63 4.63
C LEU A 50 -5.57 8.67 5.82
N PHE A 51 -4.44 8.81 6.50
CA PHE A 51 -3.99 7.99 7.64
C PHE A 51 -4.31 8.65 9.00
N LYS A 52 -5.51 9.23 9.13
CA LYS A 52 -5.95 10.01 10.30
C LYS A 52 -6.10 9.22 11.61
N SER A 53 -6.08 7.89 11.57
CA SER A 53 -6.34 7.03 12.74
C SER A 53 -5.16 6.11 13.06
N GLY A 54 -3.95 6.57 12.76
CA GLY A 54 -2.75 5.75 12.73
C GLY A 54 -2.49 5.25 11.31
N ASP A 55 -1.26 4.84 11.05
CA ASP A 55 -0.72 4.32 9.79
C ASP A 55 -1.40 3.03 9.28
N GLU A 56 -2.68 2.84 9.57
CA GLU A 56 -3.48 1.72 9.15
C GLU A 56 -3.93 1.89 7.70
N TRP A 57 -3.40 1.03 6.84
CA TRP A 57 -3.93 0.87 5.52
C TRP A 57 -5.33 0.26 5.60
N SER A 58 -6.18 0.63 4.66
CA SER A 58 -7.52 0.05 4.55
C SER A 58 -7.72 -0.30 3.09
N ILE A 59 -7.88 -1.59 2.80
CA ILE A 59 -7.98 -2.08 1.42
C ILE A 59 -9.04 -1.28 0.68
N ASP A 60 -10.28 -1.23 1.17
CA ASP A 60 -11.36 -0.55 0.44
C ASP A 60 -11.11 0.96 0.23
N ARG A 61 -10.78 1.69 1.31
CA ARG A 61 -10.61 3.14 1.29
C ARG A 61 -9.38 3.61 0.52
N HIS A 62 -8.25 2.93 0.71
CA HIS A 62 -6.98 3.30 0.09
C HIS A 62 -6.85 2.71 -1.32
N ARG A 63 -7.44 1.55 -1.63
CA ARG A 63 -7.41 0.96 -2.99
C ARG A 63 -7.86 1.95 -4.03
N LYS A 64 -9.05 2.53 -3.90
CA LYS A 64 -9.58 3.45 -4.92
C LYS A 64 -8.67 4.66 -5.10
N ARG A 65 -8.15 5.20 -3.99
CA ARG A 65 -7.23 6.35 -4.03
C ARG A 65 -5.90 6.01 -4.67
N VAL A 66 -5.33 4.85 -4.35
CA VAL A 66 -4.09 4.35 -4.95
C VAL A 66 -4.30 4.03 -6.43
N MET A 67 -5.43 3.42 -6.82
CA MET A 67 -5.75 3.14 -8.22
C MET A 67 -5.89 4.41 -9.06
N ASP A 68 -6.44 5.49 -8.50
CA ASP A 68 -6.54 6.80 -9.15
C ASP A 68 -5.18 7.52 -9.20
N TRP A 69 -4.39 7.38 -8.15
CA TRP A 69 -3.11 8.07 -8.00
C TRP A 69 -1.96 7.41 -8.79
N ILE A 70 -1.89 6.09 -8.85
CA ILE A 70 -0.84 5.36 -9.58
C ILE A 70 -0.73 5.79 -11.04
N PRO A 71 -1.77 5.73 -11.90
CA PRO A 71 -1.65 6.14 -13.29
C PRO A 71 -1.21 7.60 -13.41
N SER A 72 -1.73 8.48 -12.56
CA SER A 72 -1.35 9.90 -12.48
C SER A 72 0.13 10.13 -12.07
N HIS A 73 0.78 9.14 -11.46
CA HIS A 73 2.16 9.21 -11.00
C HIS A 73 3.14 8.33 -11.80
N THR A 74 2.64 7.33 -12.53
CA THR A 74 3.45 6.33 -13.24
C THR A 74 3.52 6.59 -14.75
N GLU A 75 2.90 7.67 -15.25
CA GLU A 75 2.93 8.10 -16.66
C GLU A 75 4.31 8.60 -17.14
N ASN A 76 5.42 8.22 -16.48
CA ASN A 76 6.75 8.71 -16.84
C ASN A 76 7.90 7.74 -16.55
N SER A 77 7.72 6.43 -16.79
CA SER A 77 8.83 5.47 -16.82
C SER A 77 8.89 4.66 -18.11
#